data_AF-A0A520HRU3-F1
#
_entry.id   AF-A0A520HRU3-F1
#
_cell.length_a   1.000
_cell.length_b   1.000
_cell.length_c   1.000
_cell.angle_alpha   90.00
_cell.angle_beta   90.00
_cell.angle_gamma   90.00
#
_symmetry.space_group_name_H-M   'P 1'
#
loop_
_entity.id
_entity.type
_entity.pdbx_description
1 polymer ?
#
loop_
_entity_poly.entity_id
_entity_poly.type
_entity_poly.pdbx_seq_one_letter_code
_entity_poly.pdbx_strand_id
1 'polypeptide(L)' 'MFTSINPATGAPGESYPELTGDEIETRIARAEATFREWRLTDVATRAALLEKIAEQFDANAHRLAEIATREM' A
#
# COMPACT_ATOMS: atom_id res chain seq x y z
N MET A 1 13.08 12.35 -3.06
CA MET A 1 13.17 10.96 -3.57
C MET A 1 13.59 10.10 -2.39
N PHE A 2 12.85 9.03 -2.11
CA PHE A 2 13.16 8.12 -1.01
C PHE A 2 13.73 6.82 -1.56
N THR A 3 14.90 6.42 -1.09
CA THR A 3 15.54 5.15 -1.42
C THR A 3 15.49 4.26 -0.20
N SER A 4 14.94 3.05 -0.33
CA SER A 4 15.05 2.05 0.71
C SER A 4 16.48 1.51 0.78
N ILE A 5 17.02 1.25 1.97
CA ILE A 5 18.38 0.74 2.14
C ILE A 5 18.32 -0.61 2.84
N ASN A 6 18.96 -1.63 2.27
CA ASN A 6 19.04 -2.93 2.92
C ASN A 6 19.90 -2.82 4.19
N PRO A 7 19.32 -3.07 5.38
CA PRO A 7 20.04 -2.86 6.64
C PRO A 7 21.14 -3.89 6.88
N ALA A 8 21.06 -5.08 6.26
CA ALA A 8 22.06 -6.13 6.41
C ALA A 8 23.33 -5.88 5.58
N THR A 9 23.25 -5.10 4.49
CA THR A 9 24.37 -4.91 3.56
C THR A 9 24.73 -3.44 3.31
N GLY A 10 23.85 -2.50 3.66
CA GLY A 10 23.97 -1.08 3.30
C GLY A 10 23.71 -0.80 1.81
N ALA A 11 23.32 -1.80 1.02
CA ALA A 11 23.09 -1.62 -0.40
C ALA A 11 21.76 -0.86 -0.67
N PRO A 12 21.74 0.09 -1.63
CA PRO A 12 20.53 0.79 -1.99
C PRO A 12 19.55 -0.14 -2.72
N GLY A 13 18.28 -0.05 -2.33
CA GLY A 13 17.15 -0.67 -3.00
C GLY A 13 16.49 0.29 -4.00
N GLU A 14 15.20 0.11 -4.21
CA GLU A 14 14.41 0.95 -5.12
C GLU A 14 14.29 2.38 -4.59
N SER A 15 14.20 3.32 -5.53
CA SER A 15 14.05 4.75 -5.25
C SER A 15 12.73 5.26 -5.81
N TYR A 16 11.98 5.95 -4.96
CA TYR A 16 10.63 6.41 -5.25
C TYR A 16 10.57 7.94 -5.25
N PRO A 17 9.97 8.56 -6.26
CA PRO A 17 9.76 10.01 -6.26
C PRO A 17 8.79 10.40 -5.14
N GLU A 18 9.05 11.56 -4.57
CA GLU A 18 8.09 12.19 -3.65
C GLU A 18 6.89 12.71 -4.44
N LEU A 19 5.71 12.65 -3.82
CA LEU A 19 4.53 13.30 -4.39
C LEU A 19 4.70 14.82 -4.34
N THR A 20 4.35 15.49 -5.42
CA THR A 20 4.19 16.95 -5.44
C THR A 20 2.93 17.37 -4.66
N GLY A 21 2.82 18.65 -4.30
CA GLY A 21 1.62 19.19 -3.64
C GLY A 21 0.34 18.92 -4.43
N ASP A 22 0.35 19.19 -5.74
CA ASP A 22 -0.81 18.97 -6.61
C ASP A 22 -1.21 17.49 -6.71
N GLU A 23 -0.22 16.60 -6.70
CA GLU A 23 -0.43 15.15 -6.68
C GLU A 23 -1.03 14.64 -5.37
N ILE A 24 -0.68 15.25 -4.25
CA ILE A 24 -1.28 14.98 -2.94
C ILE A 24 -2.74 15.44 -2.96
N GLU A 25 -3.00 16.69 -3.37
CA GLU A 25 -4.36 17.24 -3.45
C GLU A 25 -5.26 16.40 -4.37
N THR A 26 -4.74 15.96 -5.52
CA THR A 26 -5.47 15.07 -6.43
C THR A 26 -5.88 13.75 -5.76
N ARG A 27 -4.98 13.14 -4.97
CA ARG A 27 -5.26 11.87 -4.28
C ARG A 27 -6.23 12.05 -3.12
N ILE A 28 -6.16 13.17 -2.40
CA ILE A 28 -7.11 13.52 -1.33
C ILE A 28 -8.52 13.74 -1.91
N ALA A 29 -8.63 14.54 -2.99
CA ALA A 29 -9.91 14.78 -3.66
C ALA A 29 -10.56 13.47 -4.15
N ARG A 30 -9.75 12.56 -4.70
CA ARG A 30 -10.22 11.22 -5.08
C ARG A 30 -10.67 10.40 -3.89
N ALA A 31 -9.94 10.42 -2.77
CA ALA A 31 -10.32 9.69 -1.56
C ALA A 31 -11.65 10.18 -1.01
N GLU A 32 -11.86 11.50 -0.93
CA GLU A 32 -13.12 12.12 -0.50
C GLU A 32 -14.28 11.76 -1.44
N ALA A 33 -14.09 11.85 -2.76
CA ALA A 33 -15.11 11.44 -3.72
C ALA A 33 -15.49 9.96 -3.56
N THR A 34 -14.49 9.08 -3.41
CA THR A 34 -14.70 7.64 -3.24
C THR A 34 -15.40 7.32 -1.92
N PHE A 35 -15.07 8.05 -0.83
CA PHE A 35 -15.67 7.86 0.48
C PHE A 35 -17.19 8.05 0.46
N ARG A 36 -17.69 9.02 -0.31
CA ARG A 36 -19.15 9.32 -0.42
C ARG A 36 -19.96 8.12 -0.87
N GLU A 37 -19.40 7.30 -1.76
CA GLU A 37 -20.01 6.05 -2.22
C GLU A 37 -19.65 4.89 -1.28
N TRP A 38 -18.37 4.75 -0.95
CA TRP A 38 -17.86 3.65 -0.13
C TRP A 38 -18.53 3.56 1.24
N ARG A 39 -18.85 4.69 1.89
CA ARG A 39 -19.52 4.72 3.20
C ARG A 39 -20.89 4.04 3.20
N LEU A 40 -21.54 3.92 2.04
CA LEU A 40 -22.86 3.31 1.87
C LEU A 40 -22.78 1.79 1.60
N THR A 41 -21.58 1.24 1.38
CA THR A 41 -21.41 -0.20 1.17
C THR A 41 -21.79 -0.98 2.43
N ASP A 42 -22.42 -2.13 2.27
CA ASP A 42 -22.77 -2.98 3.39
C ASP A 42 -21.54 -3.66 4.02
N VAL A 43 -21.70 -4.17 5.24
CA VAL A 43 -20.62 -4.83 5.97
C VAL A 43 -20.16 -6.11 5.27
N ALA A 44 -21.07 -6.84 4.62
CA ALA A 44 -20.74 -8.09 3.93
C ALA A 44 -19.76 -7.87 2.77
N THR A 45 -19.98 -6.82 1.97
CA THR A 45 -19.10 -6.42 0.87
C THR A 45 -17.71 -6.04 1.39
N ARG A 46 -17.65 -5.28 2.49
CA ARG A 46 -16.38 -4.88 3.11
C ARG A 46 -15.62 -6.08 3.67
N ALA A 47 -16.33 -7.01 4.33
CA ALA A 47 -15.76 -8.24 4.86
C ALA A 47 -15.20 -9.12 3.74
N ALA A 48 -15.95 -9.32 2.65
CA ALA A 48 -15.49 -10.09 1.50
C ALA A 48 -14.23 -9.50 0.85
N LEU A 49 -14.08 -8.16 0.85
CA LEU A 49 -12.85 -7.52 0.37
C LEU A 49 -11.66 -7.72 1.33
N LEU A 50 -11.91 -7.70 2.64
CA LEU A 50 -10.87 -8.01 3.63
C LEU A 50 -10.41 -9.48 3.54
N GLU A 51 -11.34 -10.42 3.33
CA GLU A 51 -11.02 -11.83 3.11
C GLU A 51 -10.14 -12.01 1.87
N LYS A 52 -10.47 -11.35 0.76
CA LYS A 52 -9.62 -11.36 -0.45
C LYS A 52 -8.23 -10.80 -0.20
N ILE A 53 -8.10 -9.75 0.63
CA ILE A 53 -6.77 -9.25 1.02
C ILE A 53 -6.01 -10.33 1.79
N ALA A 54 -6.65 -11.00 2.76
CA ALA A 54 -6.02 -12.09 3.51
C ALA A 54 -5.56 -13.23 2.59
N GLU A 55 -6.41 -13.66 1.65
CA GLU A 55 -6.04 -14.66 0.64
C GLU A 55 -4.81 -14.25 -0.17
N GLN A 56 -4.71 -12.97 -0.56
CA GLN A 56 -3.53 -12.45 -1.26
C GLN A 56 -2.28 -12.42 -0.38
N PHE A 57 -2.42 -12.11 0.90
CA PHE A 57 -1.30 -12.17 1.86
C PHE A 57 -0.79 -13.60 2.01
N ASP A 58 -1.69 -14.57 2.21
CA ASP A 58 -1.32 -15.99 2.33
C ASP A 58 -0.64 -16.50 1.05
N ALA A 59 -1.21 -16.18 -0.12
CA ALA A 59 -0.65 -16.59 -1.41
C ALA A 59 0.72 -15.96 -1.71
N ASN A 60 1.04 -14.81 -1.12
CA ASN A 60 2.28 -14.06 -1.37
C ASN A 60 3.20 -13.98 -0.15
N ALA A 61 2.97 -14.79 0.89
CA ALA A 61 3.60 -14.62 2.20
C ALA A 61 5.14 -14.54 2.12
N HIS A 62 5.77 -15.41 1.32
CA HIS A 62 7.22 -15.40 1.16
C HIS A 62 7.73 -14.11 0.52
N ARG A 63 7.13 -13.70 -0.60
CA ARG A 63 7.49 -12.47 -1.33
C ARG A 63 7.32 -11.23 -0.46
N LEU A 64 6.23 -11.16 0.32
CA LEU A 64 5.98 -10.04 1.22
C LEU A 64 6.97 -10.01 2.39
N ALA A 65 7.33 -11.18 2.93
CA ALA A 65 8.36 -11.29 3.97
C ALA A 65 9.75 -10.86 3.47
N GLU A 66 10.13 -11.24 2.24
CA GLU A 66 11.39 -10.80 1.63
C GLU A 66 11.46 -9.28 1.47
N ILE A 67 10.34 -8.63 1.10
CA ILE A 67 10.28 -7.17 1.02
C ILE A 67 10.52 -6.57 2.41
N ALA A 68 9.81 -7.03 3.43
CA ALA A 68 10.00 -6.54 4.80
C ALA A 68 11.47 -6.68 5.23
N THR A 69 12.05 -7.88 5.15
CA THR A 69 13.46 -8.12 5.54
C THR A 69 14.47 -7.29 4.75
N ARG A 70 14.17 -6.91 3.51
CA ARG A 70 15.07 -6.08 2.70
C ARG A 70 14.99 -4.59 3.07
N GLU A 71 13.91 -4.12 3.67
CA GLU A 71 13.68 -2.69 3.91
C GLU A 71 13.73 -2.28 5.39
N MET A 72 13.71 -3.23 6.34
CA MET A 72 13.78 -3.01 7.79
C MET A 72 14.64 -4.04 8.52
#